data_AF-A0A7V4T8A0-F1
#
_entry.id   AF-A0A7V4T8A0-F1
#
_cell.length_a   1.000
_cell.length_b   1.000
_cell.length_c   1.000
_cell.angle_alpha   90.00
_cell.angle_beta   90.00
_cell.angle_gamma   90.00
#
_symmetry.space_group_name_H-M   'P 1'
#
loop_
_entity.id
_entity.type
_entity.pdbx_description
1 polymer ?
#
loop_
_entity_poly.entity_id
_entity_poly.type
_entity_poly.pdbx_seq_one_letter_code
_entity_poly.pdbx_strand_id
1 'polypeptide(L)' 'EFYRTFKVENGYSQLEISQKRDALDKVLIPDTIETHQNRILNAGFSLFDVWLKWFNFASMIAIKK' A
#
# COMPACT_ATOMS: atom_id res chain seq x y z
N GLU A 1 11.58 7.56 6.49
CA GLU A 1 12.17 7.71 7.84
C GLU A 1 11.10 7.91 8.92
N PHE A 2 10.19 8.87 8.72
CA PHE A 2 9.06 9.17 9.60
C PHE A 2 8.21 7.97 10.10
N TYR A 3 7.94 6.99 9.23
CA TYR A 3 7.17 5.79 9.58
C TYR A 3 7.86 4.89 10.63
N ARG A 4 9.20 4.89 10.67
CA ARG A 4 9.95 4.14 11.68
C ARG A 4 9.84 4.84 13.03
N THR A 5 10.02 6.15 13.05
CA THR A 5 9.91 6.99 14.27
C THR A 5 8.54 6.90 14.90
N PHE A 6 7.47 7.01 14.10
CA PHE A 6 6.08 6.91 14.56
C PHE A 6 5.77 5.57 15.25
N LYS A 7 6.37 4.46 14.78
CA LYS A 7 6.17 3.15 15.41
C LYS A 7 6.96 2.97 16.69
N VAL A 8 8.09 3.65 16.84
CA VAL A 8 8.88 3.60 18.09
C VAL A 8 8.15 4.37 19.20
N GLU A 9 7.54 5.51 18.88
CA GLU A 9 6.83 6.35 19.85
C GLU A 9 5.54 5.74 20.41
N ASN A 10 4.93 4.78 19.69
CA ASN A 10 3.63 4.17 20.07
C ASN A 10 3.75 2.90 20.93
N GLY A 11 4.85 2.69 21.69
CA GLY A 11 4.94 1.66 22.74
C GLY A 11 5.02 0.20 22.23
N TYR A 12 5.40 0.05 20.98
CA TYR A 12 5.48 -1.20 20.24
C TYR A 12 6.71 -2.03 20.67
N SER A 13 6.50 -3.15 21.38
CA SER A 13 7.56 -4.11 21.76
C SER A 13 8.32 -4.57 20.50
N GLN A 14 9.63 -4.32 20.46
CA GLN A 14 10.45 -4.52 19.26
C GLN A 14 10.47 -5.97 18.74
N LEU A 15 10.21 -6.95 19.61
CA LEU A 15 10.38 -8.36 19.29
C LEU A 15 9.18 -8.98 18.55
N GLU A 16 7.95 -8.70 19.01
CA GLU A 16 6.72 -9.26 18.41
C GLU A 16 6.40 -8.63 17.05
N ILE A 17 6.90 -7.42 16.81
CA ILE A 17 6.70 -6.65 15.58
C ILE A 17 7.64 -7.10 14.48
N SER A 18 8.87 -7.48 14.80
CA SER A 18 9.82 -8.02 13.82
C SER A 18 9.31 -9.36 13.28
N GLN A 19 8.82 -10.25 14.16
CA GLN A 19 8.38 -11.59 13.74
C GLN A 19 7.10 -11.57 12.87
N LYS A 20 6.12 -10.70 13.17
CA LYS A 20 4.93 -10.54 12.30
C LYS A 20 5.20 -9.72 11.04
N ARG A 21 6.13 -8.75 11.06
CA ARG A 21 6.49 -7.98 9.87
C ARG A 21 7.33 -8.77 8.88
N ASP A 22 8.34 -9.51 9.33
CA ASP A 22 9.21 -10.25 8.41
C ASP A 22 8.44 -11.38 7.68
N ALA A 23 7.40 -11.94 8.32
CA ALA A 23 6.51 -12.91 7.71
C ALA A 23 5.57 -12.33 6.64
N LEU A 24 5.29 -11.01 6.66
CA LEU A 24 4.35 -10.35 5.73
C LEU A 24 5.06 -9.42 4.72
N ASP A 25 6.17 -8.79 5.09
CA ASP A 25 6.94 -7.88 4.22
C ASP A 25 7.67 -8.62 3.09
N LYS A 26 7.97 -9.93 3.25
CA LYS A 26 8.46 -10.77 2.14
C LYS A 26 7.36 -11.33 1.23
N VAL A 27 6.09 -11.15 1.59
CA VAL A 27 4.94 -11.70 0.86
C VAL A 27 4.17 -10.59 0.13
N LEU A 28 4.11 -9.39 0.70
CA LEU A 28 3.41 -8.24 0.14
C LEU A 28 4.36 -7.39 -0.71
N ILE A 29 4.60 -7.83 -1.95
CA ILE A 29 5.36 -7.07 -2.94
C ILE A 29 4.48 -5.90 -3.42
N PRO A 30 4.83 -4.63 -3.16
CA PRO A 30 4.03 -3.50 -3.59
C PRO A 30 4.20 -3.27 -5.10
N ASP A 31 3.08 -3.02 -5.77
CA ASP A 31 3.05 -2.64 -7.18
C ASP A 31 3.02 -1.11 -7.34
N THR A 32 3.47 -0.62 -8.49
CA THR A 32 3.37 0.80 -8.83
C THR A 32 1.92 1.19 -9.15
N ILE A 33 1.60 2.48 -9.01
CA ILE A 33 0.28 3.02 -9.42
C ILE A 33 -0.01 2.70 -10.90
N GLU A 34 0.99 2.80 -11.76
CA GLU A 34 0.87 2.45 -13.19
C GLU A 34 0.50 0.97 -13.39
N THR A 35 1.09 0.07 -12.59
CA THR A 35 0.75 -1.35 -12.63
C THR A 35 -0.71 -1.57 -12.24
N HIS A 36 -1.18 -0.90 -11.18
CA HIS A 36 -2.57 -0.96 -10.76
C HIS A 36 -3.52 -0.36 -11.80
N GLN A 37 -3.17 0.78 -12.39
CA GLN A 37 -3.93 1.42 -13.47
C GLN A 37 -4.13 0.45 -14.65
N ASN A 38 -3.03 -0.14 -15.15
CA ASN A 38 -3.09 -1.08 -16.26
C ASN A 38 -3.96 -2.31 -15.94
N ARG A 39 -3.84 -2.87 -14.73
CA ARG A 39 -4.69 -4.00 -14.31
C ARG A 39 -6.16 -3.64 -14.27
N ILE A 40 -6.51 -2.45 -13.76
CA ILE A 40 -7.89 -1.99 -13.65
C ILE A 40 -8.50 -1.72 -15.04
N LEU A 41 -7.76 -1.07 -15.94
CA LEU A 41 -8.21 -0.85 -17.31
C LEU A 41 -8.39 -2.19 -18.05
N ASN A 42 -7.46 -3.13 -17.90
CA ASN A 42 -7.55 -4.46 -18.47
C ASN A 42 -8.71 -5.30 -17.89
N ALA A 43 -9.12 -5.02 -16.64
CA ALA A 43 -10.30 -5.64 -16.03
C ALA A 43 -11.64 -5.07 -16.56
N GLY A 44 -11.61 -4.10 -17.48
CA GLY A 44 -12.80 -3.55 -18.14
C GLY A 44 -13.39 -2.30 -17.47
N PHE A 45 -12.67 -1.69 -16.52
CA PHE A 45 -13.02 -0.35 -16.05
C PHE A 45 -12.62 0.70 -17.08
N SER A 46 -13.42 1.75 -17.22
CA SER A 46 -13.21 2.79 -18.23
C SER A 46 -12.44 4.00 -17.73
N LEU A 47 -12.43 4.22 -16.41
CA LEU A 47 -11.74 5.32 -15.75
C LEU A 47 -11.01 4.80 -14.52
N PHE A 48 -9.87 5.41 -14.22
CA PHE A 48 -9.03 5.13 -13.07
C PHE A 48 -8.40 6.43 -12.57
N ASP A 49 -8.38 6.64 -11.26
CA ASP A 49 -7.64 7.74 -10.65
C ASP A 49 -7.21 7.44 -9.20
N VAL A 50 -6.23 8.17 -8.68
CA VAL A 50 -5.78 8.11 -7.29
C VAL A 50 -6.44 9.25 -6.51
N TRP A 51 -7.56 8.95 -5.86
CA TRP A 51 -8.31 9.96 -5.08
C TRP A 51 -7.65 10.33 -3.74
N LEU A 52 -6.75 9.49 -3.21
CA LEU A 52 -5.99 9.78 -2.00
C LEU A 52 -4.60 9.15 -2.07
N LYS A 53 -3.57 9.94 -1.76
CA LYS A 53 -2.21 9.44 -1.58
C LYS A 53 -1.61 9.96 -0.29
N TRP A 54 -1.07 9.05 0.52
CA TRP A 54 -0.38 9.37 1.76
C TRP A 54 0.92 8.56 1.84
N PHE A 55 2.05 9.23 1.57
CA PHE A 55 3.37 8.60 1.40
C PHE A 55 3.34 7.46 0.38
N ASN A 56 3.64 6.23 0.83
CA ASN A 56 3.68 5.02 0.01
C ASN A 56 2.33 4.30 -0.07
N PHE A 57 1.30 4.84 0.58
CA PHE A 57 -0.06 4.32 0.49
C PHE A 57 -0.87 5.18 -0.46
N ALA A 58 -1.65 4.53 -1.29
CA ALA A 58 -2.58 5.18 -2.19
C ALA A 58 -3.91 4.44 -2.13
N SER A 59 -4.99 5.20 -2.21
CA SER A 59 -6.31 4.69 -2.47
C SER A 59 -6.69 5.08 -3.89
N MET A 60 -7.30 4.16 -4.61
CA MET A 60 -7.60 4.26 -6.03
C MET A 60 -9.11 4.13 -6.24
N ILE A 61 -9.65 4.87 -7.20
CA ILE A 61 -11.04 4.78 -7.61
C ILE A 61 -11.10 4.42 -9.10
N ALA A 62 -12.06 3.57 -9.47
CA ALA A 62 -12.28 3.16 -10.84
C ALA A 62 -13.78 3.13 -11.16
N ILE A 63 -14.14 3.53 -12.37
CA ILE A 63 -15.55 3.60 -12.82
C ILE A 63 -15.73 2.67 -14.01
N LYS A 64 -16.75 1.82 -13.92
CA LYS A 64 -17.21 0.97 -15.02
C LYS A 64 -18.31 1.71 -15.78
N LYS A 65 -18.22 1.75 -17.11
CA LYS A 65 -19.31 2.22 -17.98
C LYS A 65 -20.40 1.17 -18.12
#